data_AF-R7SCW5-F1
#
_entry.id   AF-R7SCW5-F1
#
_cell.length_a   1.000
_cell.length_b   1.000
_cell.length_c   1.000
_cell.angle_alpha   90.00
_cell.angle_beta   90.00
_cell.angle_gamma   90.00
#
_symmetry.space_group_name_H-M   'P 1'
#
loop_
_entity.id
_entity.type
_entity.pdbx_description
1 polymer ?
#
loop_
_entity_poly.entity_id
_entity_poly.type
_entity_poly.pdbx_seq_one_letter_code
_entity_poly.pdbx_strand_id
1 'polypeptide(L)'
;MSQPKVAAGKASHFVASDELSKFRDTENPDEIVEDIAYAGQPGEETTAATLTIFVLVMTLYPEVQARAQAEIDDVAGPDRLPDFDGHASMPYVEAVYRETLRWKPIAPIPQRKLICVAGALIIPNVWAMSQNTDRYPSPSSFDPSRFLDGDGNLVGGEPSYVFGFGRRIRPGRHFANASLWPAMICVLGRFRIEKVKDVAVDDIEPNPEWTVGLTT
;
A
#
# COMPACT_ATOMS: atom_id res chain seq x y z
N MET A 1 2.02 -17.66 22.71
CA MET A 1 2.58 -19.00 22.46
C MET A 1 3.84 -19.00 21.55
N SER A 2 4.59 -17.89 21.40
CA SER A 2 5.72 -17.81 20.46
C SER A 2 7.12 -17.89 21.09
N GLN A 3 7.24 -17.75 22.41
CA GLN A 3 8.55 -17.66 23.08
C GLN A 3 9.45 -18.92 23.03
N PRO A 4 8.98 -20.18 22.92
CA PRO A 4 9.90 -21.33 22.93
C PRO A 4 10.63 -21.58 21.60
N LYS A 5 10.20 -20.99 20.48
CA LYS A 5 10.78 -21.28 19.15
C LYS A 5 12.05 -20.47 18.86
N VAL A 6 12.18 -19.28 19.43
CA VAL A 6 13.36 -18.42 19.27
C VAL A 6 14.60 -19.06 19.94
N ALA A 7 14.41 -19.76 21.07
CA ALA A 7 15.48 -20.43 21.79
C ALA A 7 16.06 -21.67 21.08
N ALA A 8 15.34 -22.23 20.09
CA ALA A 8 15.71 -23.48 19.42
C ALA A 8 16.43 -23.28 18.07
N GLY A 9 16.70 -22.04 17.66
CA GLY A 9 17.42 -21.74 16.41
C GLY A 9 16.71 -22.16 15.12
N LYS A 10 15.42 -22.51 15.20
CA LYS A 10 14.58 -22.86 14.05
C LYS A 10 13.49 -21.82 13.88
N ALA A 11 13.88 -20.64 13.38
CA ALA A 11 12.93 -19.73 12.79
C ALA A 11 12.47 -20.29 11.43
N SER A 12 11.17 -20.28 11.16
CA SER A 12 10.64 -20.49 9.80
C SER A 12 11.10 -19.34 8.91
N HIS A 13 11.32 -19.60 7.61
CA HIS A 13 11.74 -18.61 6.61
C HIS A 13 11.02 -17.28 6.80
N PHE A 14 11.77 -16.28 7.25
CA PHE A 14 11.36 -14.91 7.41
C PHE A 14 12.49 -14.05 6.86
N VAL A 15 12.16 -13.01 6.10
CA VAL A 15 13.18 -12.18 5.43
C VAL A 15 14.20 -11.67 6.45
N ALA A 16 13.77 -11.25 7.65
CA ALA A 16 14.72 -10.82 8.67
C ALA A 16 15.58 -11.97 9.23
N SER A 17 15.07 -13.22 9.34
CA SER A 17 15.89 -14.35 9.81
C SER A 17 16.91 -14.79 8.77
N ASP A 18 16.52 -14.77 7.50
CA ASP A 18 17.40 -15.13 6.38
C ASP A 18 18.48 -14.07 6.21
N GLU A 19 18.15 -12.79 6.29
CA GLU A 19 19.14 -11.72 6.28
C GLU A 19 20.05 -11.78 7.51
N LEU A 20 19.51 -11.94 8.73
CA LEU A 20 20.34 -12.14 9.94
C LEU A 20 21.28 -13.35 9.82
N SER A 21 20.85 -14.43 9.15
CA SER A 21 21.70 -15.61 8.94
C SER A 21 22.87 -15.33 7.99
N LYS A 22 22.68 -14.46 6.99
CA LYS A 22 23.72 -14.04 6.04
C LYS A 22 24.74 -13.08 6.66
N PHE A 23 24.34 -12.34 7.69
CA PHE A 23 25.18 -11.36 8.38
C PHE A 23 25.79 -11.89 9.70
N ARG A 24 25.56 -13.16 10.04
CA ARG A 24 26.02 -13.77 11.30
C ARG A 24 27.55 -13.75 11.47
N ASP A 25 28.29 -13.64 10.37
CA ASP A 25 29.76 -13.59 10.34
C ASP A 25 30.34 -12.18 10.06
N THR A 26 29.51 -11.13 10.13
CA THR A 26 30.00 -9.74 9.94
C THR A 26 30.52 -9.11 11.22
N GLU A 27 31.53 -8.24 11.10
CA GLU A 27 32.26 -7.66 12.23
C GLU A 27 31.42 -6.72 13.13
N ASN A 28 30.21 -6.32 12.71
CA ASN A 28 29.37 -5.39 13.48
C ASN A 28 27.86 -5.73 13.43
N PRO A 29 27.40 -6.74 14.18
CA PRO A 29 26.01 -7.17 14.17
C PRO A 29 25.03 -6.12 14.72
N ASP A 30 25.48 -5.24 15.62
CA ASP A 30 24.62 -4.21 16.23
C ASP A 30 24.23 -3.12 15.22
N GLU A 31 25.18 -2.71 14.36
CA GLU A 31 24.92 -1.74 13.27
C GLU A 31 23.93 -2.30 12.24
N ILE A 32 23.96 -3.61 11.99
CA ILE A 32 23.03 -4.28 11.08
C ILE A 32 21.64 -4.39 11.71
N VAL A 33 21.54 -4.67 13.00
CA VAL A 33 20.25 -4.66 13.72
C VAL A 33 19.66 -3.26 13.71
N GLU A 34 20.48 -2.22 13.90
CA GLU A 34 20.05 -0.82 13.83
C GLU A 34 19.58 -0.44 12.41
N ASP A 35 20.33 -0.82 11.37
CA ASP A 35 19.96 -0.59 9.98
C ASP A 35 18.66 -1.32 9.59
N ILE A 36 18.49 -2.56 10.04
CA ILE A 36 17.26 -3.34 9.82
C ILE A 36 16.08 -2.68 10.55
N ALA A 37 16.25 -2.28 11.81
CA ALA A 37 15.20 -1.61 12.57
C ALA A 37 14.81 -0.28 11.93
N TYR A 38 15.80 0.51 11.50
CA TYR A 38 15.59 1.80 10.83
C TYR A 38 14.93 1.64 9.46
N ALA A 39 15.21 0.55 8.73
CA ALA A 39 14.58 0.26 7.44
C ALA A 39 13.17 -0.35 7.58
N GLY A 40 12.94 -1.16 8.61
CA GLY A 40 11.71 -1.92 8.82
C GLY A 40 10.55 -1.08 9.36
N GLN A 41 10.78 -0.29 10.42
CA GLN A 41 9.70 0.44 11.11
C GLN A 41 8.89 1.37 10.18
N PRO A 42 9.51 2.22 9.33
CA PRO A 42 8.74 3.09 8.46
C PRO A 42 7.99 2.33 7.35
N GLY A 43 8.47 1.15 6.96
CA GLY A 43 7.84 0.31 5.94
C GLY A 43 6.59 -0.39 6.44
N GLU A 44 6.62 -0.91 7.67
CA GLU A 44 5.49 -1.61 8.29
C GLU A 44 4.32 -0.66 8.55
N GLU A 45 4.56 0.49 9.20
CA GLU A 45 3.53 1.46 9.52
C GLU A 45 2.86 2.04 8.26
N THR A 46 3.65 2.35 7.22
CA THR A 46 3.10 2.89 5.96
C THR A 46 2.26 1.87 5.20
N THR A 47 2.68 0.61 5.22
CA THR A 47 1.96 -0.50 4.57
C THR A 47 0.63 -0.75 5.29
N ALA A 48 0.66 -0.84 6.63
CA ALA A 48 -0.55 -0.99 7.45
C ALA A 48 -1.53 0.16 7.24
N ALA A 49 -1.06 1.41 7.27
CA ALA A 49 -1.92 2.58 7.05
C ALA A 49 -2.54 2.59 5.64
N THR A 50 -1.80 2.14 4.62
CA THR A 50 -2.34 2.01 3.26
C THR A 50 -3.46 0.95 3.20
N LEU A 51 -3.30 -0.18 3.89
CA LEU A 51 -4.36 -1.19 4.00
C LEU A 51 -5.57 -0.70 4.80
N THR A 52 -5.37 0.15 5.81
CA THR A 52 -6.49 0.80 6.51
C THR A 52 -7.27 1.72 5.57
N ILE A 53 -6.58 2.51 4.75
CA ILE A 53 -7.22 3.34 3.71
C ILE A 53 -7.98 2.46 2.73
N PHE A 54 -7.37 1.35 2.29
CA PHE A 54 -8.01 0.38 1.41
C PHE A 54 -9.33 -0.15 1.98
N VAL A 55 -9.33 -0.61 3.24
CA VAL A 55 -10.55 -1.10 3.90
C VAL A 55 -11.61 0.01 3.97
N LEU A 56 -11.21 1.24 4.32
CA LEU A 56 -12.10 2.39 4.33
C LEU A 56 -12.73 2.65 2.95
N VAL A 57 -11.96 2.66 1.87
CA VAL A 57 -12.52 2.91 0.53
C VAL A 57 -13.41 1.76 0.05
N MET A 58 -13.12 0.51 0.41
CA MET A 58 -14.03 -0.60 0.09
C MET A 58 -15.38 -0.49 0.80
N THR A 59 -15.41 0.12 1.99
CA THR A 59 -16.65 0.46 2.72
C THR A 59 -17.41 1.62 2.08
N LEU A 60 -16.70 2.65 1.60
CA LEU A 60 -17.30 3.88 1.04
C LEU A 60 -17.74 3.72 -0.42
N TYR A 61 -17.08 2.85 -1.19
CA TYR A 61 -17.28 2.63 -2.62
C TYR A 61 -17.58 1.14 -2.91
N PRO A 62 -18.74 0.63 -2.48
CA PRO A 62 -19.11 -0.78 -2.65
C PRO A 62 -19.16 -1.23 -4.12
N GLU A 63 -19.45 -0.32 -5.05
CA GLU A 63 -19.41 -0.57 -6.50
C GLU A 63 -18.00 -0.83 -7.00
N VAL A 64 -16.99 -0.16 -6.44
CA VAL A 64 -15.59 -0.40 -6.75
C VAL A 64 -15.17 -1.78 -6.25
N GLN A 65 -15.54 -2.11 -5.01
CA GLN A 65 -15.29 -3.42 -4.42
C GLN A 65 -15.92 -4.54 -5.26
N ALA A 66 -17.19 -4.39 -5.63
CA ALA A 66 -17.91 -5.40 -6.42
C ALA A 66 -17.29 -5.63 -7.81
N ARG A 67 -16.86 -4.56 -8.48
CA ARG A 67 -16.18 -4.69 -9.78
C ARG A 67 -14.80 -5.37 -9.65
N ALA A 68 -14.05 -5.08 -8.60
CA ALA A 68 -12.77 -5.74 -8.35
C ALA A 68 -12.95 -7.22 -7.99
N GLN A 69 -13.98 -7.56 -7.22
CA GLN A 69 -14.34 -8.94 -6.93
C GLN A 69 -14.74 -9.71 -8.19
N ALA A 70 -15.52 -9.11 -9.08
CA ALA A 70 -15.88 -9.73 -10.35
C ALA A 70 -14.64 -10.06 -11.22
N GLU A 71 -13.68 -9.14 -11.32
CA GLU A 71 -12.43 -9.40 -12.05
C GLU A 71 -11.60 -10.52 -11.40
N ILE A 72 -11.55 -10.57 -10.07
CA ILE A 72 -10.89 -11.64 -9.31
C ILE A 72 -11.56 -13.00 -9.58
N ASP A 73 -12.89 -13.05 -9.53
CA ASP A 73 -13.67 -14.27 -9.76
C ASP A 73 -13.50 -14.78 -11.19
N ASP A 74 -13.45 -13.88 -12.18
CA ASP A 74 -13.22 -14.22 -13.59
C ASP A 74 -11.83 -14.85 -13.83
N VAL A 75 -10.80 -14.38 -13.12
CA VAL A 75 -9.42 -14.83 -13.29
C VAL A 75 -9.10 -16.09 -12.47
N ALA A 76 -9.51 -16.14 -11.20
CA ALA A 76 -9.13 -17.20 -10.27
C ALA A 76 -10.20 -18.30 -10.11
N GLY A 77 -11.45 -17.98 -10.45
CA GLY A 77 -12.61 -18.78 -10.11
C GLY A 77 -13.07 -18.58 -8.65
N PRO A 78 -14.34 -18.90 -8.34
CA PRO A 78 -14.99 -18.52 -7.08
C PRO A 78 -14.45 -19.21 -5.82
N ASP A 79 -13.75 -20.35 -5.97
CA ASP A 79 -13.30 -21.19 -4.84
C ASP A 79 -11.79 -21.13 -4.58
N ARG A 80 -11.06 -20.25 -5.28
CA ARG A 80 -9.60 -20.16 -5.17
C ARG A 80 -9.14 -18.73 -4.92
N LEU A 81 -8.07 -18.63 -4.14
CA LEU A 81 -7.29 -17.40 -4.15
C LEU A 81 -6.64 -17.20 -5.51
N PRO A 82 -6.59 -15.95 -6.00
CA PRO A 82 -5.77 -15.62 -7.16
C PRO A 82 -4.32 -15.93 -6.86
N ASP A 83 -3.65 -16.54 -7.83
CA ASP A 83 -2.20 -16.62 -7.82
C ASP A 83 -1.63 -15.21 -8.07
N PHE A 84 -0.51 -14.90 -7.43
CA PHE A 84 0.11 -13.58 -7.54
C PHE A 84 0.73 -13.34 -8.93
N ASP A 85 0.94 -14.42 -9.70
CA ASP A 85 1.36 -14.38 -11.09
C ASP A 85 0.27 -13.81 -12.03
N GLY A 86 -0.98 -13.73 -11.56
CA GLY A 86 -2.13 -13.19 -12.30
C GLY A 86 -2.16 -11.66 -12.42
N HIS A 87 -1.14 -10.94 -11.97
CA HIS A 87 -1.13 -9.47 -11.94
C HIS A 87 -1.38 -8.81 -13.30
N ALA A 88 -0.91 -9.41 -14.39
CA ALA A 88 -1.16 -8.90 -15.73
C ALA A 88 -2.63 -9.07 -16.19
N SER A 89 -3.37 -10.00 -15.57
CA SER A 89 -4.75 -10.34 -15.93
C SER A 89 -5.80 -9.61 -15.09
N MET A 90 -5.39 -8.81 -14.09
CA MET A 90 -6.29 -8.08 -13.19
C MET A 90 -6.02 -6.56 -13.25
N PRO A 91 -6.25 -5.91 -14.41
CA PRO A 91 -5.97 -4.49 -14.58
C PRO A 91 -6.83 -3.59 -13.68
N TYR A 92 -8.07 -3.96 -13.38
CA TYR A 92 -8.93 -3.14 -12.51
C TYR A 92 -8.49 -3.23 -11.03
N VAL A 93 -8.09 -4.40 -10.55
CA VAL A 93 -7.50 -4.55 -9.20
C VAL A 93 -6.23 -3.71 -9.08
N GLU A 94 -5.37 -3.75 -10.09
CA GLU A 94 -4.18 -2.90 -10.13
C GLU A 94 -4.53 -1.40 -10.17
N ALA A 95 -5.61 -1.02 -10.86
CA ALA A 95 -6.12 0.34 -10.83
C ALA A 95 -6.63 0.76 -9.44
N VAL A 96 -7.30 -0.15 -8.71
CA VAL A 96 -7.73 0.07 -7.31
C VAL A 96 -6.52 0.27 -6.39
N TYR A 97 -5.48 -0.54 -6.57
CA TYR A 97 -4.22 -0.40 -5.85
C TYR A 97 -3.59 0.98 -6.07
N ARG A 98 -3.46 1.41 -7.34
CA ARG A 98 -2.90 2.73 -7.70
C ARG A 98 -3.74 3.88 -7.15
N GLU A 99 -5.06 3.76 -7.20
CA GLU A 99 -5.96 4.80 -6.67
C GLU A 99 -5.89 4.88 -5.14
N THR A 100 -5.71 3.75 -4.46
CA THR A 100 -5.48 3.71 -3.00
C THR A 100 -4.24 4.49 -2.61
N LEU A 101 -3.14 4.33 -3.35
CA LEU A 101 -1.91 5.10 -3.13
C LEU A 101 -2.09 6.59 -3.42
N ARG A 102 -2.85 6.94 -4.47
CA ARG A 102 -3.03 8.32 -4.94
C ARG A 102 -3.99 9.14 -4.05
N TRP A 103 -5.14 8.57 -3.70
CA TRP A 103 -6.28 9.32 -3.16
C TRP A 103 -5.94 10.02 -1.84
N LYS A 104 -5.32 9.28 -0.91
CA LYS A 104 -4.89 9.77 0.41
C LYS A 104 -3.47 9.27 0.70
N PRO A 105 -2.43 9.88 0.10
CA PRO A 105 -1.06 9.38 0.24
C PRO A 105 -0.58 9.50 1.69
N ILE A 106 -0.03 8.42 2.24
CA ILE A 106 0.42 8.34 3.65
C ILE A 106 1.46 9.41 4.02
N ALA A 107 2.28 9.84 3.06
CA ALA A 107 3.26 10.91 3.25
C ALA A 107 2.92 12.12 2.37
N PRO A 108 1.90 12.93 2.73
CA PRO A 108 1.45 14.07 1.92
C PRO A 108 2.52 15.17 1.81
N ILE A 109 3.33 15.33 2.86
CA ILE A 109 4.55 16.13 2.88
C ILE A 109 5.65 15.22 3.45
N PRO A 110 6.63 14.81 2.65
CA PRO A 110 7.69 13.93 3.13
C PRO A 110 8.55 14.69 4.16
N GLN A 111 8.47 14.27 5.43
CA GLN A 111 9.17 14.91 6.54
C GLN A 111 10.69 14.73 6.51
N ARG A 112 11.18 13.70 5.80
CA ARG A 112 12.61 13.41 5.67
C ARG A 112 12.95 12.99 4.24
N LYS A 113 13.73 13.85 3.57
CA LYS A 113 14.59 13.64 2.37
C LYS A 113 14.31 14.70 1.31
N LEU A 114 15.03 15.79 1.51
CA LEU A 114 15.06 17.02 0.77
C LEU A 114 15.83 16.79 -0.53
N ILE A 115 15.26 17.19 -1.67
CA ILE A 115 16.09 17.33 -2.86
C ILE A 115 16.86 18.64 -2.67
N CYS A 116 18.18 18.56 -2.53
CA CYS A 116 19.03 19.74 -2.54
C CYS A 116 19.51 19.97 -3.98
N VAL A 117 19.03 21.04 -4.61
CA VAL A 117 19.48 21.47 -5.94
C VAL A 117 20.22 22.78 -5.74
N ALA A 118 21.53 22.79 -6.05
CA ALA A 118 22.37 23.99 -5.94
C ALA A 118 22.29 24.70 -4.57
N GLY A 119 22.16 23.94 -3.47
CA GLY A 119 22.07 24.48 -2.11
C GLY A 119 20.65 24.87 -1.66
N ALA A 120 19.66 24.82 -2.56
CA ALA A 120 18.26 25.10 -2.22
C ALA A 120 17.54 23.85 -1.74
N LEU A 121 16.74 24.02 -0.70
CA LEU A 121 15.90 23.00 -0.09
C LEU A 121 14.60 22.84 -0.86
N ILE A 122 14.38 21.69 -1.52
CA ILE A 122 13.11 21.40 -2.20
C ILE A 122 12.32 20.38 -1.39
N ILE A 123 11.10 20.77 -1.00
CA ILE A 123 10.11 19.92 -0.33
C ILE A 123 8.98 19.62 -1.32
N PRO A 124 8.88 18.39 -1.84
CA PRO A 124 7.81 18.05 -2.76
C PRO A 124 6.48 17.92 -2.01
N ASN A 125 5.44 18.60 -2.50
CA ASN A 125 4.10 18.52 -1.95
C ASN A 125 3.31 17.37 -2.62
N VAL A 126 3.44 16.17 -2.06
CA VAL A 126 2.82 14.93 -2.59
C VAL A 126 1.30 15.03 -2.60
N TRP A 127 0.71 15.67 -1.58
CA TRP A 127 -0.72 15.95 -1.56
C TRP A 127 -1.15 16.83 -2.74
N ALA A 128 -0.48 17.96 -2.99
CA ALA A 128 -0.83 18.82 -4.10
C ALA A 128 -0.67 18.12 -5.46
N MET A 129 0.34 17.25 -5.60
CA MET A 129 0.51 16.43 -6.81
C MET A 129 -0.61 15.41 -6.98
N SER A 130 -1.05 14.77 -5.90
CA SER A 130 -2.15 13.80 -5.97
C SER A 130 -3.51 14.47 -6.19
N GLN A 131 -3.65 15.74 -5.80
CA GLN A 131 -4.85 16.55 -5.96
C GLN A 131 -4.82 17.48 -7.18
N ASN A 132 -3.86 17.33 -8.09
CA ASN A 132 -3.78 18.16 -9.29
C ASN A 132 -4.92 17.82 -10.26
N THR A 133 -5.84 18.77 -10.45
CA THR A 133 -7.03 18.63 -11.30
C THR A 133 -6.73 18.47 -12.80
N ASP A 134 -5.59 18.99 -13.27
CA ASP A 134 -5.18 18.85 -14.67
C ASP A 134 -4.74 17.41 -14.98
N ARG A 135 -4.22 16.72 -13.97
CA ARG A 135 -3.79 15.32 -14.07
C ARG A 135 -4.87 14.33 -13.64
N TYR A 136 -5.63 14.69 -12.62
CA TYR A 136 -6.63 13.85 -11.99
C TYR A 136 -7.96 14.62 -11.90
N PRO A 137 -8.83 14.51 -12.91
CA PRO A 137 -10.18 15.06 -12.83
C PRO A 137 -10.91 14.52 -11.60
N SER A 138 -11.59 15.40 -10.86
CA SER A 138 -12.25 15.08 -9.59
C SER A 138 -11.34 14.31 -8.61
N PRO A 139 -10.20 14.90 -8.19
CA PRO A 139 -9.15 14.16 -7.49
C PRO A 139 -9.55 13.75 -6.06
N SER A 140 -10.56 14.39 -5.50
CA SER A 140 -11.15 14.06 -4.19
C SER A 140 -12.03 12.81 -4.23
N SER A 141 -12.51 12.40 -5.40
CA SER A 141 -13.28 11.18 -5.58
C SER A 141 -12.34 9.99 -5.77
N PHE A 142 -12.69 8.85 -5.17
CA PHE A 142 -11.99 7.60 -5.42
C PHE A 142 -12.52 6.98 -6.71
N ASP A 143 -11.75 7.02 -7.78
CA ASP A 143 -12.13 6.43 -9.07
C ASP A 143 -10.94 5.68 -9.68
N PRO A 144 -10.91 4.34 -9.57
CA PRO A 144 -9.88 3.51 -10.20
C PRO A 144 -9.87 3.61 -11.73
N SER A 145 -11.02 3.89 -12.36
CA SER A 145 -11.14 3.89 -13.82
C SER A 145 -10.25 4.93 -14.49
N ARG A 146 -9.75 5.93 -13.74
CA ARG A 146 -8.76 6.90 -14.22
C ARG A 146 -7.42 6.29 -14.64
N PHE A 147 -7.11 5.09 -14.15
CA PHE A 147 -5.93 4.33 -14.54
C PHE A 147 -6.20 3.31 -15.64
N LEU A 148 -7.37 3.38 -16.28
CA LEU A 148 -7.76 2.50 -17.38
C LEU A 148 -8.08 3.30 -18.65
N ASP A 149 -7.77 2.74 -19.81
CA ASP A 149 -8.29 3.22 -21.08
C ASP A 149 -9.70 2.68 -21.37
N GLY A 150 -10.26 3.07 -22.51
CA GLY A 150 -11.58 2.61 -22.96
C GLY A 150 -11.66 1.11 -23.22
N ASP A 151 -10.52 0.43 -23.41
CA ASP A 151 -10.43 -1.02 -23.63
C ASP A 151 -10.19 -1.78 -22.30
N GLY A 152 -10.06 -1.07 -21.18
CA GLY A 152 -9.82 -1.65 -19.86
C GLY A 152 -8.36 -1.99 -19.58
N ASN A 153 -7.41 -1.53 -20.41
CA ASN A 153 -5.98 -1.70 -20.15
C ASN A 153 -5.47 -0.62 -19.21
N LEU A 154 -4.46 -0.97 -18.41
CA LEU A 154 -3.81 -0.02 -17.51
C LEU A 154 -3.11 1.10 -18.29
N VAL A 155 -3.47 2.33 -17.97
CA VAL A 155 -2.84 3.55 -18.47
C VAL A 155 -2.29 4.41 -17.36
N GLY A 156 -1.30 5.23 -17.73
CA GLY A 156 -0.50 5.96 -16.76
C GLY A 156 0.40 5.01 -15.97
N GLY A 157 1.54 5.54 -15.52
CA GLY A 157 2.35 4.82 -14.54
C GLY A 157 1.66 4.80 -13.17
N GLU A 158 2.06 3.85 -12.34
CA GLU A 158 1.84 3.92 -10.89
C GLU A 158 2.23 5.34 -10.39
N PRO A 159 1.51 5.92 -9.41
CA PRO A 159 1.85 7.22 -8.82
C PRO A 159 3.16 7.15 -8.02
N SER A 160 4.28 6.86 -8.67
CA SER A 160 5.59 6.58 -8.07
C SER A 160 6.12 7.69 -7.17
N TYR A 161 5.63 8.92 -7.37
CA TYR A 161 5.89 10.07 -6.53
C TYR A 161 5.47 9.87 -5.06
N VAL A 162 4.53 8.95 -4.78
CA VAL A 162 4.16 8.60 -3.40
C VAL A 162 5.34 7.94 -2.67
N PHE A 163 6.25 7.30 -3.40
CA PHE A 163 7.49 6.72 -2.86
C PHE A 163 8.67 7.71 -2.82
N GLY A 164 8.46 8.96 -3.24
CA GLY A 164 9.51 9.98 -3.30
C GLY A 164 10.22 10.03 -4.65
N PHE A 165 11.40 10.66 -4.67
CA PHE A 165 12.01 11.13 -5.92
C PHE A 165 13.52 10.91 -5.99
N GLY A 166 14.02 10.75 -7.22
CA GLY A 166 15.44 10.70 -7.54
C GLY A 166 16.22 9.62 -6.78
N ARG A 167 17.48 9.92 -6.44
CA ARG A 167 18.38 8.99 -5.71
C ARG A 167 17.90 8.63 -4.30
N ARG A 168 16.89 9.31 -3.78
CA ARG A 168 16.35 9.12 -2.43
C ARG A 168 14.94 8.54 -2.43
N ILE A 169 14.46 8.07 -3.59
CA ILE A 169 13.22 7.29 -3.67
C ILE A 169 13.27 6.11 -2.68
N ARG A 170 12.13 5.81 -2.04
CA ARG A 170 12.06 4.77 -1.01
C ARG A 170 12.57 3.43 -1.59
N PRO A 171 13.59 2.81 -0.98
CA PRO A 171 14.07 1.49 -1.41
C PRO A 171 13.00 0.42 -1.17
N GLY A 172 12.21 0.54 -0.09
CA GLY A 172 11.12 -0.37 0.25
C GLY A 172 9.90 -0.34 -0.67
N ARG A 173 9.88 0.46 -1.75
CA ARG A 173 8.75 0.49 -2.71
C ARG A 173 8.46 -0.88 -3.31
N HIS A 174 9.50 -1.67 -3.61
CA HIS A 174 9.33 -2.99 -4.19
C HIS A 174 8.68 -3.95 -3.19
N PHE A 175 9.07 -3.85 -1.91
CA PHE A 175 8.45 -4.60 -0.84
C PHE A 175 7.00 -4.17 -0.62
N ALA A 176 6.71 -2.86 -0.64
CA ALA A 176 5.35 -2.33 -0.53
C ALA A 176 4.47 -2.86 -1.66
N ASN A 177 4.93 -2.83 -2.91
CA ASN A 177 4.18 -3.33 -4.06
C ASN A 177 3.96 -4.85 -3.96
N ALA A 178 5.00 -5.59 -3.57
CA ALA A 178 4.94 -7.04 -3.38
C ALA A 178 4.17 -7.50 -2.13
N SER A 179 3.72 -6.60 -1.26
CA SER A 179 2.94 -6.93 -0.06
C SER A 179 1.52 -6.37 -0.11
N LEU A 180 1.35 -5.11 -0.50
CA LEU A 180 0.06 -4.43 -0.56
C LEU A 180 -0.86 -5.06 -1.59
N TRP A 181 -0.38 -5.27 -2.82
CA TRP A 181 -1.22 -5.77 -3.90
C TRP A 181 -1.72 -7.20 -3.61
N PRO A 182 -0.86 -8.17 -3.20
CA PRO A 182 -1.29 -9.46 -2.68
C PRO A 182 -2.30 -9.40 -1.53
N ALA A 183 -2.07 -8.51 -0.57
CA ALA A 183 -2.94 -8.37 0.59
C ALA A 183 -4.34 -7.84 0.19
N MET A 184 -4.42 -6.85 -0.69
CA MET A 184 -5.68 -6.31 -1.19
C MET A 184 -6.49 -7.39 -1.92
N ILE A 185 -5.84 -8.20 -2.75
CA ILE A 185 -6.48 -9.34 -3.43
C ILE A 185 -7.01 -10.37 -2.45
N CYS A 186 -6.18 -10.77 -1.47
CA CYS A 186 -6.60 -11.71 -0.44
C CYS A 186 -7.83 -11.22 0.33
N VAL A 187 -7.91 -9.90 0.56
CA VAL A 187 -9.06 -9.27 1.21
C VAL A 187 -10.29 -9.32 0.29
N LEU A 188 -10.16 -8.85 -0.96
CA LEU A 188 -11.27 -8.79 -1.92
C LEU A 188 -11.84 -10.17 -2.24
N GLY A 189 -10.97 -11.17 -2.46
CA GLY A 189 -11.38 -12.53 -2.82
C GLY A 189 -11.99 -13.34 -1.67
N ARG A 190 -12.05 -12.81 -0.45
CA ARG A 190 -12.60 -13.54 0.72
C ARG A 190 -13.62 -12.77 1.53
N PHE A 191 -13.55 -11.46 1.50
CA PHE A 191 -14.36 -10.62 2.37
C PHE A 191 -15.15 -9.64 1.54
N ARG A 192 -16.40 -9.45 1.96
CA ARG A 192 -17.21 -8.31 1.56
C ARG A 192 -17.21 -7.32 2.73
N ILE A 193 -16.59 -6.18 2.52
CA ILE A 193 -16.51 -5.10 3.50
C ILE A 193 -17.75 -4.23 3.34
N GLU A 194 -18.55 -4.12 4.40
CA GLU A 194 -19.78 -3.34 4.43
C GLU A 194 -19.77 -2.39 5.64
N LYS A 195 -20.61 -1.35 5.59
CA LYS A 195 -20.83 -0.46 6.74
C LYS A 195 -21.45 -1.24 7.89
N VAL A 196 -21.13 -0.83 9.12
CA VAL A 196 -21.80 -1.39 10.29
C VAL A 196 -23.25 -0.94 10.26
N LYS A 197 -24.16 -1.91 10.27
CA LYS A 197 -25.60 -1.69 10.41
C LYS A 197 -25.92 -1.60 11.90
N ASP A 198 -26.34 -0.43 12.37
CA ASP A 198 -26.90 -0.29 13.71
C ASP A 198 -28.41 -0.57 13.65
N VAL A 199 -28.96 -1.17 14.69
CA VAL A 199 -30.37 -1.57 14.76
C VAL A 199 -31.30 -0.35 14.84
N ALA A 200 -30.75 0.84 15.11
CA ALA A 200 -31.49 2.09 15.29
C ALA A 200 -31.24 3.17 14.23
N VAL A 201 -30.18 3.06 13.41
CA VAL A 201 -29.80 4.06 12.41
C VAL A 201 -29.27 3.33 11.18
N ASP A 202 -29.81 3.64 9.99
CA ASP A 202 -29.26 3.15 8.72
C ASP A 202 -27.77 3.49 8.62
N ASP A 203 -26.96 2.53 8.14
CA ASP A 203 -25.52 2.57 7.88
C ASP A 203 -24.70 3.69 8.55
N ILE A 204 -23.87 3.35 9.54
CA ILE A 204 -22.93 4.31 10.13
C ILE A 204 -21.84 4.67 9.10
N GLU A 205 -21.86 5.91 8.61
CA GLU A 205 -20.81 6.43 7.75
C GLU A 205 -19.49 6.49 8.52
N PRO A 206 -18.40 5.88 8.02
CA PRO A 206 -17.09 6.08 8.60
C PRO A 206 -16.74 7.58 8.57
N ASN A 207 -16.42 8.18 9.72
CA ASN A 207 -15.86 9.53 9.80
C ASN A 207 -14.35 9.43 10.04
N PRO A 208 -13.52 9.25 8.99
CA PRO A 208 -12.08 9.13 9.16
C PRO A 208 -11.48 10.48 9.57
N GLU A 209 -10.85 10.52 10.74
CA GLU A 209 -9.98 11.61 11.12
C GLU A 209 -8.60 11.41 10.49
N TRP A 210 -8.17 12.38 9.68
CA TRP A 210 -6.88 12.34 9.00
C TRP A 210 -5.84 13.06 9.83
N THR A 211 -4.84 12.34 10.32
CA THR A 211 -3.68 12.93 10.99
C THR A 211 -2.56 13.19 10.00
N VAL A 212 -1.77 14.23 10.27
CA VAL A 212 -0.60 14.60 9.45
C VAL A 212 0.66 13.91 9.99
N GLY A 213 0.88 12.62 9.69
CA GLY A 213 2.15 11.97 10.01
C GLY A 213 2.15 10.45 10.01
N LEU A 214 3.35 9.89 10.06
CA LEU A 214 3.56 8.53 10.57
C LEU A 214 3.34 8.59 12.08
N THR A 215 2.54 7.67 12.61
CA THR A 215 2.26 7.58 14.05
C THR A 215 3.57 7.28 14.76
N THR A 216 4.21 8.31 15.33
CA THR A 216 5.41 8.17 16.17
C THR A 216 5.08 7.60 17.53
#